data_AF-R0BRJ6-F1
#
_entry.id   AF-R0BRJ6-F1
#
_cell.length_a   1.000
_cell.length_b   1.000
_cell.length_c   1.000
_cell.angle_alpha   90.00
_cell.angle_beta   90.00
_cell.angle_gamma   90.00
#
_symmetry.space_group_name_H-M   'P 1'
#
loop_
_entity.id
_entity.type
_entity.pdbx_description
1 polymer ?
#
loop_
_entity_poly.entity_id
_entity_poly.type
_entity_poly.pdbx_seq_one_letter_code
_entity_poly.pdbx_strand_id
1 'polypeptide(L)' 'MYYKGIGPENGKAVDGREAYLYAKTHIDEMPDEDKRLFVEFFFSGNWVREDEHAKKL' A
#
# COMPACT_ATOMS: atom_id res chain seq x y z
N MET A 1 -5.08 -4.16 -12.29
CA MET A 1 -5.60 -3.52 -11.06
C MET A 1 -4.99 -2.14 -10.98
N TYR A 2 -5.76 -1.12 -10.59
CA TYR A 2 -5.24 0.23 -10.34
C TYR A 2 -5.59 0.63 -8.91
N TYR A 3 -4.69 1.33 -8.24
CA TYR A 3 -4.94 1.94 -6.95
C TYR A 3 -5.23 3.43 -7.16
N LYS A 4 -6.32 3.91 -6.55
CA LYS A 4 -6.66 5.33 -6.56
C LYS A 4 -6.22 5.95 -5.25
N GLY A 5 -5.41 7.01 -5.33
CA GLY A 5 -4.97 7.75 -4.16
C GLY A 5 -6.15 8.44 -3.47
N ILE A 6 -6.01 8.59 -2.16
CA ILE A 6 -6.94 9.30 -1.27
C ILE A 6 -6.16 10.36 -0.47
N GLY A 7 -6.85 11.29 0.19
CA GLY A 7 -6.19 12.32 1.00
C GLY A 7 -5.25 13.21 0.16
N PRO A 8 -3.96 13.35 0.52
CA PRO A 8 -2.99 14.14 -0.24
C PRO A 8 -2.80 13.68 -1.70
N GLU A 9 -3.02 12.39 -1.97
CA GLU A 9 -2.85 11.78 -3.30
C GLU A 9 -4.20 11.65 -4.05
N ASN A 10 -5.26 12.31 -3.57
CA ASN A 10 -6.61 12.18 -4.13
C ASN A 10 -6.66 12.46 -5.64
N GLY A 11 -7.16 11.50 -6.40
CA GLY A 11 -7.32 11.61 -7.85
C GLY A 11 -6.15 11.04 -8.67
N LYS A 12 -4.99 10.73 -8.05
CA LYS A 12 -3.95 9.96 -8.72
C LYS A 12 -4.37 8.50 -8.87
N ALA A 13 -3.97 7.90 -9.98
CA ALA A 13 -4.15 6.48 -10.24
C ALA A 13 -2.80 5.85 -10.59
N VAL A 14 -2.46 4.75 -9.94
CA VAL A 14 -1.20 4.03 -10.15
C VAL A 14 -1.52 2.59 -10.56
N ASP A 15 -0.81 2.07 -11.55
CA ASP A 15 -0.91 0.66 -11.93
C ASP A 15 -0.51 -0.22 -10.75
N GLY A 16 -1.30 -1.26 -10.46
CA GLY A 16 -1.05 -2.14 -9.33
C GLY A 16 0.30 -2.86 -9.37
N ARG A 17 0.86 -3.05 -10.57
CA ARG A 17 2.21 -3.61 -10.76
C ARG A 17 3.31 -2.62 -10.36
N GLU A 18 3.01 -1.33 -10.43
CA GLU A 18 3.94 -0.24 -10.13
C GLU A 18 3.70 0.37 -8.74
N ALA A 19 2.58 0.05 -8.08
CA ALA A 19 2.17 0.65 -6.81
C ALA A 19 3.24 0.53 -5.72
N TYR A 20 3.91 -0.62 -5.61
CA TYR A 20 5.01 -0.80 -4.66
C TYR A 20 6.21 0.11 -4.98
N LEU A 21 6.62 0.14 -6.25
CA LEU A 21 7.76 0.96 -6.68
C LEU A 21 7.46 2.44 -6.49
N TYR A 22 6.25 2.87 -6.88
CA TYR A 22 5.77 4.23 -6.70
C TYR A 22 5.81 4.65 -5.23
N ALA A 23 5.25 3.84 -4.34
CA ALA A 23 5.24 4.18 -2.92
C ALA A 23 6.65 4.19 -2.32
N LYS A 24 7.53 3.27 -2.75
CA LYS A 24 8.94 3.24 -2.33
C LYS A 24 9.73 4.47 -2.81
N THR A 25 9.47 5.00 -4.00
CA THR A 25 10.20 6.17 -4.53
C THR A 25 9.71 7.50 -3.94
N HIS A 26 8.47 7.55 -3.44
CA HIS A 26 7.88 8.77 -2.87
C HIS A 26 7.83 8.73 -1.33
N ILE A 27 8.41 7.69 -0.70
CA ILE A 27 8.30 7.49 0.75
C ILE A 27 8.86 8.68 1.55
N ASP A 28 9.90 9.35 1.06
CA ASP A 28 10.49 10.49 1.76
C ASP A 28 9.59 11.73 1.76
N GLU A 29 8.70 11.84 0.77
CA GLU A 29 7.75 12.94 0.58
C GLU A 29 6.44 12.74 1.36
N MET A 30 6.20 11.53 1.86
CA MET A 30 5.00 11.21 2.63
C MET A 30 5.06 11.81 4.05
N PRO A 31 3.91 12.08 4.70
CA PRO A 31 3.84 12.34 6.13
C PRO A 31 4.44 11.18 6.96
N ASP A 32 5.02 11.47 8.14
CA ASP A 32 5.66 10.45 8.98
C ASP A 32 4.71 9.30 9.40
N GLU A 33 3.42 9.62 9.58
CA GLU A 33 2.38 8.62 9.85
C GLU A 33 2.21 7.65 8.68
N ASP A 34 2.15 8.17 7.45
CA ASP A 34 2.03 7.36 6.24
C ASP A 34 3.30 6.54 5.98
N LYS A 35 4.50 7.07 6.29
CA LYS A 35 5.75 6.31 6.24
C LYS A 35 5.73 5.11 7.17
N ARG A 36 5.27 5.30 8.40
CA ARG A 36 5.13 4.21 9.38
C ARG A 36 4.15 3.15 8.91
N LEU A 37 2.98 3.57 8.43
CA LEU A 37 1.97 2.67 7.88
C LEU A 37 2.51 1.89 6.67
N PHE A 38 3.24 2.54 5.76
CA PHE A 38 3.87 1.88 4.62
C PHE A 38 4.89 0.81 5.06
N VAL A 39 5.74 1.15 6.03
CA VAL A 39 6.75 0.21 6.55
C VAL A 39 6.09 -0.95 7.29
N GLU A 40 5.08 -0.66 8.10
CA GLU A 40 4.31 -1.70 8.77
C GLU A 40 3.65 -2.61 7.74
N PHE A 41 2.96 -2.08 6.75
CA PHE A 41 2.25 -2.85 5.73
C PHE A 41 3.18 -3.75 4.91
N PHE A 42 4.29 -3.23 4.39
CA PHE A 42 5.14 -3.96 3.44
C PHE A 42 6.32 -4.71 4.06
N PHE A 43 6.82 -4.28 5.23
CA PHE A 43 8.07 -4.81 5.79
C PHE A 43 7.94 -5.42 7.20
N SER A 44 6.91 -5.10 7.99
CA SER A 44 6.85 -5.62 9.37
C SER A 44 6.45 -7.09 9.48
N GLY A 45 5.94 -7.70 8.41
CA GLY A 45 5.48 -9.10 8.45
C GLY A 45 4.25 -9.33 9.35
N ASN A 46 3.65 -8.27 9.90
CA ASN A 46 2.48 -8.34 10.78
C ASN A 46 1.14 -8.52 10.05
N TRP A 47 1.16 -8.88 8.75
CA TRP A 47 -0.04 -8.97 7.92
C TRP A 47 -0.20 -10.37 7.35
N VAL A 48 -1.34 -10.99 7.62
CA VAL A 48 -1.77 -12.24 7.01
C VAL A 48 -2.75 -11.90 5.89
N ARG A 49 -2.51 -12.43 4.68
CA ARG A 49 -3.40 -12.21 3.54
C ARG A 49 -4.63 -13.10 3.71
N GLU A 50 -5.73 -12.55 4.20
CA GLU A 50 -7.04 -13.21 4.12
C GLU A 50 -7.56 -13.08 2.68
N ASP A 51 -7.18 -14.00 1.80
CA ASP A 51 -7.91 -14.14 0.53
C ASP A 51 -9.36 -14.54 0.85
N GLU A 52 -10.35 -13.93 0.19
CA GLU A 52 -11.79 -14.28 0.19
C GLU A 52 -12.08 -15.71 -0.36
N HIS A 53 -11.14 -16.64 -0.21
CA HIS A 53 -11.28 -18.08 -0.41
C HIS A 53 -10.77 -18.90 0.79
N ALA A 54 -10.80 -18.35 2.01
CA ALA A 54 -10.83 -19.15 3.23
C ALA A 54 -12.21 -19.85 3.40
N LYS A 55 -12.66 -20.59 2.38
CA LYS A 55 -13.62 -21.66 2.57
C LYS A 55 -12.84 -22.96 2.76
N LYS A 56 -12.99 -23.49 3.97
CA LYS A 56 -12.65 -24.84 4.44
C LYS A 56 -11.18 -25.06 4.73
N LEU A 57 -10.87 -25.26 6.01
CA LEU A 57 -10.72 -26.60 6.58
C LEU A 57 -11.35 -26.63 7.98
#